data_AF-C6HJU1-F1
#
_entry.id   AF-C6HJU1-F1
#
_cell.length_a   1.000
_cell.length_b   1.000
_cell.length_c   1.000
_cell.angle_alpha   90.00
_cell.angle_beta   90.00
_cell.angle_gamma   90.00
#
_symmetry.space_group_name_H-M   'P 1'
#
loop_
_entity.id
_entity.type
_entity.pdbx_description
1 polymer ?
#
loop_
_entity_poly.entity_id
_entity_poly.type
_entity_poly.pdbx_seq_one_letter_code
_entity_poly.pdbx_strand_id
1 'polypeptide(L)'
;MFLWEDDSLLLCELASRIHNSGHYTIEACPMSQFEAHLRAILDLPIPQQSLQIRQPAIMVNILGGSTPDSHLKVAERALSIPNASIHLYSKGAARPGRKMGHVTITARTMNEAESLVQPLLGATDAIVATLKSPILFHPPRPTSARRRPTIGVVMGSDSDLKTLIPGLNLLKYTFGIESEVDITSAHRTPEYMAEYASAAASRGIKVIIAAAGGAAHLPGMAAAHTSLPVIGVPVKGSSLDGVDSLYSIVQMPRGVPVATVGINNSINAALLAARILGAFDEQLRRKVEEYAKIAKVENLDVKGAKMREMGWEKYFEQMSK
;
A
#
# COMPACT_ATOMS: atom_id res chain seq x y z
N MET A 1 16.52 5.30 5.17
CA MET A 1 15.50 4.94 6.16
C MET A 1 14.47 6.04 6.14
N PHE A 2 13.19 5.71 6.02
CA PHE A 2 12.09 6.66 5.99
C PHE A 2 11.09 6.25 7.05
N LEU A 3 10.92 7.09 8.07
CA LEU A 3 9.85 6.94 9.06
C LEU A 3 8.56 7.41 8.39
N TRP A 4 7.57 6.53 8.34
CA TRP A 4 6.25 6.84 7.81
C TRP A 4 5.35 7.33 8.94
N GLU A 5 4.26 8.03 8.62
CA GLU A 5 3.32 8.59 9.60
C GLU A 5 2.61 7.52 10.47
N ASP A 6 2.77 6.24 10.14
CA ASP A 6 2.28 5.10 10.92
C ASP A 6 3.36 4.47 11.82
N ASP A 7 4.41 5.24 12.14
CA ASP A 7 5.61 4.82 12.87
C ASP A 7 6.37 3.62 12.26
N SER A 8 6.01 3.20 11.04
CA SER A 8 6.74 2.14 10.34
C SER A 8 7.98 2.70 9.66
N LEU A 9 9.08 1.93 9.73
CA LEU A 9 10.35 2.30 9.14
C LEU A 9 10.55 1.57 7.80
N LEU A 10 10.57 2.32 6.71
CA LEU A 10 11.02 1.81 5.42
C LEU A 10 12.55 1.89 5.34
N LEU A 11 13.20 0.74 5.39
CA LEU A 11 14.64 0.62 5.18
C LEU A 11 14.93 0.32 3.71
N CYS A 12 15.64 1.22 3.02
CA CYS A 12 16.16 0.94 1.68
C CYS A 12 17.47 0.16 1.84
N GLU A 13 17.39 -1.17 1.73
CA GLU A 13 18.50 -2.10 1.94
C GLU A 13 19.62 -1.95 0.90
N LEU A 14 19.28 -1.56 -0.33
CA LEU A 14 20.20 -1.34 -1.44
C LEU A 14 20.06 0.09 -2.00
N ALA A 15 20.50 1.08 -1.23
CA ALA A 15 20.76 2.40 -1.80
C ALA A 15 22.11 2.38 -2.53
N SER A 16 22.10 2.25 -3.86
CA SER A 16 23.31 2.29 -4.72
C SER A 16 24.07 3.62 -4.66
N ARG A 17 23.51 4.63 -3.99
CA ARG A 17 24.16 5.92 -3.74
C ARG A 17 24.14 6.27 -2.25
N ILE A 18 25.29 6.09 -1.62
CA ILE A 18 25.62 6.26 -0.18
C ILE A 18 25.27 7.67 0.36
N HIS A 19 25.05 8.67 -0.48
CA HIS A 19 25.03 10.09 -0.11
C HIS A 19 24.05 10.57 0.99
N ASN A 20 22.96 9.84 1.30
CA ASN A 20 22.02 10.28 2.37
C ASN A 20 22.19 9.45 3.65
N SER A 21 22.20 8.13 3.55
CA SER A 21 22.48 7.26 4.70
C SER A 21 23.94 7.38 5.16
N GLY A 22 24.87 7.65 4.25
CA GLY A 22 26.29 7.81 4.55
C GLY A 22 26.57 8.99 5.45
N HIS A 23 26.11 10.19 5.07
CA HIS A 23 26.31 11.36 5.92
C HIS A 23 25.57 11.26 7.26
N TYR A 24 24.46 10.52 7.32
CA TYR A 24 23.78 10.24 8.60
C TYR A 24 24.69 9.42 9.51
N THR A 25 25.24 8.32 8.99
CA THR A 25 26.08 7.40 9.76
C THR A 25 27.43 7.99 10.17
N ILE A 26 27.90 9.08 9.55
CA ILE A 26 29.11 9.79 10.01
C ILE A 26 28.92 10.29 11.44
N GLU A 27 27.74 10.82 11.75
CA GLU A 27 27.44 11.41 13.06
C GLU A 27 26.71 10.44 13.99
N ALA A 28 25.92 9.52 13.42
CA ALA A 28 25.05 8.62 14.18
C ALA A 28 25.73 7.31 14.59
N CYS A 29 26.79 6.86 13.92
CA CYS A 29 27.43 5.56 14.14
C CYS A 29 28.94 5.71 14.40
N PRO A 30 29.59 4.76 15.12
CA PRO A 30 31.05 4.75 15.26
C PRO A 30 31.78 4.55 13.93
N MET A 31 31.21 3.77 13.01
CA MET A 31 31.71 3.58 11.64
C MET A 31 30.67 4.08 10.66
N SER A 32 31.06 5.00 9.79
CA SER A 32 30.19 5.51 8.74
C SER A 32 29.96 4.46 7.65
N GLN A 33 28.86 4.60 6.89
CA GLN A 33 28.60 3.78 5.71
C GLN A 33 29.70 3.92 4.66
N PHE A 34 30.35 5.08 4.55
CA PHE A 34 31.48 5.28 3.64
C PHE A 34 32.68 4.42 4.05
N GLU A 35 33.03 4.44 5.33
CA GLU A 35 34.12 3.61 5.85
C GLU A 35 33.78 2.12 5.75
N ALA A 36 32.57 1.72 6.12
CA ALA A 36 32.10 0.34 5.99
C ALA A 36 32.17 -0.14 4.53
N HIS A 37 31.79 0.72 3.58
CA HIS A 37 31.87 0.40 2.15
C HIS A 37 33.31 0.25 1.67
N LEU A 38 34.22 1.14 2.09
CA LEU A 38 35.65 1.03 1.77
C LEU A 38 36.27 -0.24 2.38
N ARG A 39 35.95 -0.55 3.64
CA ARG A 39 36.41 -1.77 4.30
C ARG A 39 35.90 -3.02 3.59
N ALA A 40 34.65 -3.02 3.13
CA ALA A 40 34.08 -4.13 2.35
C ALA A 40 34.80 -4.33 1.01
N ILE A 41 35.17 -3.25 0.31
CA ILE A 41 35.91 -3.32 -0.96
C ILE A 41 37.35 -3.80 -0.76
N LEU A 42 37.98 -3.40 0.35
CA LEU A 42 39.38 -3.71 0.67
C LEU A 42 39.55 -5.00 1.50
N ASP A 43 38.48 -5.79 1.68
CA ASP A 43 38.45 -6.98 2.54
C ASP A 43 38.97 -6.75 3.97
N LEU A 44 38.70 -5.56 4.53
CA LEU A 44 39.06 -5.19 5.89
C LEU A 44 37.93 -5.53 6.88
N PRO A 45 38.26 -5.84 8.16
CA PRO A 45 37.26 -6.18 9.17
C PRO A 45 36.23 -5.07 9.41
N ILE A 46 34.95 -5.44 9.48
CA ILE A 46 33.81 -4.57 9.84
C ILE A 46 33.19 -5.08 11.14
N PRO A 47 33.60 -4.57 12.32
CA PRO A 47 33.01 -4.99 13.59
C PRO A 47 31.52 -4.61 13.66
N GLN A 48 30.65 -5.56 13.99
CA GLN A 48 29.21 -5.34 14.01
C GLN A 48 28.79 -4.25 15.01
N GLN A 49 29.49 -4.11 16.13
CA GLN A 49 29.24 -3.08 17.14
C GLN A 49 29.49 -1.67 16.58
N SER A 50 30.41 -1.52 15.63
CA SER A 50 30.71 -0.23 15.01
C SER A 50 29.62 0.24 14.03
N LEU A 51 28.69 -0.64 13.66
CA LEU A 51 27.54 -0.33 12.79
C LEU A 51 26.30 0.12 13.59
N GLN A 52 26.32 -0.04 14.91
CA GLN A 52 25.21 0.35 15.78
C GLN A 52 25.15 1.87 15.98
N ILE A 53 23.97 2.38 16.30
CA ILE A 53 23.77 3.79 16.61
C ILE A 53 24.56 4.12 17.89
N ARG A 54 25.49 5.07 17.81
CA ARG A 54 26.26 5.59 18.95
C ARG A 54 25.42 6.53 19.80
N GLN A 55 24.62 7.37 19.15
CA GLN A 55 23.76 8.35 19.80
C GLN A 55 22.57 8.71 18.90
N PRO A 56 21.39 9.04 19.48
CA PRO A 56 20.24 9.56 18.76
C PRO A 56 20.60 10.67 17.76
N ALA A 57 20.10 10.55 16.53
CA ALA A 57 20.39 11.50 15.46
C ALA A 57 19.20 11.68 14.50
N ILE A 58 18.97 12.91 14.04
CA ILE A 58 17.96 13.29 13.05
C ILE A 58 18.64 14.06 11.91
N MET A 59 18.37 13.68 10.66
CA MET A 59 18.83 14.42 9.47
C MET A 59 17.69 15.14 8.79
N VAL A 60 17.86 16.44 8.54
CA VAL A 60 16.92 17.29 7.80
C VAL A 60 17.51 17.68 6.45
N ASN A 61 16.74 17.53 5.38
CA ASN A 61 17.15 17.95 4.04
C ASN A 61 16.95 19.47 3.87
N ILE A 62 17.95 20.16 3.34
CA ILE A 62 17.82 21.56 2.92
C ILE A 62 17.39 21.58 1.44
N LEU A 63 16.19 22.06 1.18
CA LEU A 63 15.68 22.28 -0.18
C LEU A 63 15.89 23.74 -0.60
N GLY A 64 16.14 23.95 -1.89
CA GLY A 64 16.21 25.30 -2.47
C GLY A 64 14.82 25.92 -2.56
N GLY A 65 14.74 27.19 -2.18
CA GLY A 65 13.55 28.02 -2.25
C GLY A 65 13.51 28.94 -3.46
N SER A 66 12.60 29.91 -3.39
CA SER A 66 12.39 30.95 -4.41
C SER A 66 13.53 31.97 -4.49
N THR A 67 14.29 32.19 -3.41
CA THR A 67 15.45 33.09 -3.39
C THR A 67 16.78 32.34 -3.57
N PRO A 68 17.79 32.90 -4.26
CA PRO A 68 19.08 32.25 -4.53
C PRO A 68 19.85 31.80 -3.27
N ASP A 69 19.61 32.44 -2.14
CA ASP A 69 20.27 32.25 -0.84
C ASP A 69 19.43 31.45 0.17
N SER A 70 18.23 31.01 -0.20
CA SER A 70 17.27 30.33 0.69
C SER A 70 17.88 29.15 1.47
N HIS A 71 18.67 28.31 0.80
CA HIS A 71 19.37 27.19 1.44
C HIS A 71 20.47 27.61 2.43
N LEU A 72 21.09 28.78 2.21
CA LEU A 72 22.11 29.33 3.12
C LEU A 72 21.47 29.84 4.41
N LYS A 73 20.24 30.40 4.34
CA LYS A 73 19.49 30.84 5.52
C LYS A 73 19.15 29.68 6.46
N VAL A 74 18.81 28.52 5.91
CA VAL A 74 18.59 27.29 6.71
C VAL A 74 19.89 26.82 7.35
N ALA A 75 21.00 26.85 6.60
CA ALA A 75 22.30 26.50 7.12
C ALA A 75 22.75 27.45 8.24
N GLU A 76 22.55 28.76 8.08
CA GLU A 76 22.86 29.75 9.11
C GLU A 76 22.02 29.54 10.37
N ARG A 77 20.74 29.20 10.22
CA ARG A 77 19.88 28.85 11.37
C ARG A 77 20.39 27.63 12.13
N ALA A 78 20.94 26.65 11.41
CA ALA A 78 21.52 25.45 12.01
C ALA A 78 22.78 25.73 12.84
N LEU A 79 23.51 26.82 12.59
CA LEU A 79 24.69 27.20 13.39
C LEU A 79 24.34 27.51 14.85
N SER A 80 23.08 27.86 15.13
CA SER A 80 22.61 28.10 16.50
C SER A 80 22.28 26.82 17.28
N ILE A 81 22.34 25.65 16.64
CA ILE A 81 22.03 24.35 17.25
C ILE A 81 23.35 23.68 17.66
N PRO A 82 23.58 23.42 18.96
CA PRO A 82 24.90 23.02 19.48
C PRO A 82 25.55 21.80 18.81
N ASN A 83 24.74 20.82 18.38
CA ASN A 83 25.19 19.55 17.85
C ASN A 83 24.75 19.32 16.39
N ALA A 84 24.68 20.40 15.60
CA ALA A 84 24.29 20.34 14.19
C ALA A 84 25.52 20.27 13.27
N SER A 85 25.64 19.17 12.53
CA SER A 85 26.60 19.01 11.42
C SER A 85 25.93 19.43 10.10
N ILE A 86 26.48 20.45 9.45
CA ILE A 86 25.92 21.02 8.22
C ILE A 86 26.72 20.53 7.01
N HIS A 87 26.03 20.00 6.00
CA HIS A 87 26.63 19.54 4.75
C HIS A 87 25.92 20.18 3.54
N LEU A 88 26.56 21.21 2.98
CA LEU A 88 26.12 21.85 1.74
C LEU A 88 26.78 21.20 0.53
N TYR A 89 26.04 21.10 -0.58
CA TYR A 89 26.52 20.43 -1.79
C TYR A 89 27.16 21.36 -2.83
N SER A 90 27.41 22.63 -2.46
CA SER A 90 28.07 23.62 -3.32
C SER A 90 27.48 23.70 -4.75
N LYS A 91 26.14 23.65 -4.86
CA LYS A 91 25.41 23.65 -6.15
C LYS A 91 25.17 25.05 -6.72
N GLY A 92 25.80 26.09 -6.16
CA GLY A 92 25.56 27.49 -6.51
C GLY A 92 24.23 28.01 -5.98
N ALA A 93 23.58 28.90 -6.73
CA ALA A 93 22.29 29.50 -6.36
C ALA A 93 21.20 28.44 -6.12
N ALA A 94 20.34 28.70 -5.13
CA ALA A 94 19.20 27.85 -4.82
C ALA A 94 18.30 27.65 -6.03
N ARG A 95 17.83 26.42 -6.20
CA ARG A 95 16.80 26.08 -7.19
C ARG A 95 15.59 25.50 -6.44
N PRO A 96 14.37 26.03 -6.65
CA PRO A 96 13.13 25.50 -6.11
C PRO A 96 13.04 23.97 -6.09
N GLY A 97 12.81 23.38 -4.91
CA GLY A 97 12.62 21.94 -4.73
C GLY A 97 13.88 21.07 -4.92
N ARG A 98 15.02 21.67 -5.29
CA ARG A 98 16.29 20.94 -5.44
C ARG A 98 16.93 20.75 -4.06
N LYS A 99 17.39 19.54 -3.75
CA LYS A 99 18.21 19.30 -2.54
C LYS A 99 19.56 20.03 -2.64
N MET A 100 19.75 21.03 -1.78
CA MET A 100 20.93 21.90 -1.73
C MET A 100 21.93 21.46 -0.65
N GLY A 101 21.47 20.71 0.34
CA GLY A 101 22.30 20.18 1.41
C GLY A 101 21.45 19.40 2.43
N HIS A 102 22.01 19.19 3.61
CA HIS A 102 21.31 18.66 4.76
C HIS A 102 22.01 19.06 6.06
N VAL A 103 21.31 18.90 7.18
CA VAL A 103 21.83 19.09 8.54
C VAL A 103 21.55 17.81 9.32
N THR A 104 22.54 17.30 10.03
CA THR A 104 22.39 16.18 10.98
C THR A 104 22.52 16.71 12.39
N ILE A 105 21.54 16.44 13.26
CA ILE A 105 21.56 16.83 14.67
C ILE A 105 21.69 15.58 15.51
N THR A 106 22.63 15.60 16.46
CA THR A 106 22.80 14.52 17.45
C THR A 106 22.46 14.97 18.86
N ALA A 107 21.89 14.09 19.68
CA ALA A 107 21.53 14.40 21.06
C ALA A 107 21.68 13.18 21.98
N ARG A 108 21.48 13.36 23.29
CA ARG A 108 21.56 12.25 24.25
C ARG A 108 20.34 11.34 24.19
N THR A 109 19.18 11.90 23.82
CA THR A 109 17.91 11.17 23.66
C THR A 109 17.22 11.56 22.36
N MET A 110 16.35 10.70 21.83
CA MET A 110 15.56 11.03 20.62
C MET A 110 14.65 12.25 20.84
N ASN A 111 14.04 12.38 22.03
CA ASN A 111 13.20 13.53 22.38
C ASN A 111 13.97 14.87 22.38
N GLU A 112 15.22 14.85 22.87
CA GLU A 112 16.11 16.01 22.79
C GLU A 112 16.47 16.35 21.33
N ALA A 113 16.75 15.34 20.49
CA ALA A 113 16.99 15.55 19.07
C ALA A 113 15.76 16.15 18.36
N GLU A 114 14.56 15.64 18.66
CA GLU A 114 13.28 16.15 18.15
C GLU A 114 13.02 17.61 18.56
N SER A 115 13.39 17.98 19.78
CA SER A 115 13.25 19.35 20.29
C SER A 115 14.23 20.30 19.59
N LEU A 116 15.48 19.87 19.41
CA LEU A 116 16.52 20.68 18.76
C LEU A 116 16.27 20.87 17.26
N VAL A 117 15.58 19.94 16.59
CA VAL A 117 15.32 20.02 15.14
C VAL A 117 14.12 20.91 14.77
N GLN A 118 13.16 21.13 15.68
CA GLN A 118 11.94 21.92 15.39
C GLN A 118 12.20 23.28 14.72
N PRO A 119 13.18 24.09 15.16
CA PRO A 119 13.46 25.39 14.54
C PRO A 119 13.93 25.26 13.09
N LEU A 120 14.56 24.15 12.71
CA LEU A 120 14.98 23.88 11.32
C LEU A 120 13.81 23.43 10.45
N LEU A 121 12.94 22.56 10.98
CA LEU A 121 11.75 22.10 10.25
C LEU A 121 10.87 23.29 9.84
N GLY A 122 10.61 24.20 10.78
CA GLY A 122 9.86 25.43 10.48
C GLY A 122 10.52 26.31 9.41
N ALA A 123 11.86 26.40 9.40
CA ALA A 123 12.59 27.15 8.39
C ALA A 123 12.54 26.48 7.00
N THR A 124 12.61 25.16 6.94
CA THR A 124 12.47 24.40 5.67
C THR A 124 11.05 24.46 5.13
N ASP A 125 10.04 24.38 5.99
CA ASP A 125 8.63 24.42 5.58
C ASP A 125 8.24 25.79 5.03
N ALA A 126 8.74 26.86 5.66
CA ALA A 126 8.56 28.22 5.16
C ALA A 126 9.14 28.40 3.75
N ILE A 127 10.24 27.73 3.43
CA ILE A 127 10.84 27.75 2.09
C ILE A 127 9.97 27.01 1.07
N VAL A 128 9.49 25.81 1.42
CA VAL A 128 8.63 24.98 0.55
C VAL A 128 7.31 25.69 0.25
N ALA A 129 6.74 26.41 1.21
CA ALA A 129 5.51 27.18 1.04
C ALA A 129 5.60 28.31 -0.01
N THR A 130 6.80 28.80 -0.35
CA THR A 130 7.00 29.88 -1.33
C THR A 130 7.03 29.44 -2.79
N LEU A 131 6.88 28.13 -3.07
CA LEU A 131 7.00 27.59 -4.43
C LEU A 131 5.68 27.73 -5.20
N LYS A 132 5.66 28.57 -6.26
CA LYS A 132 4.49 28.95 -7.11
C LYS A 132 3.84 27.81 -7.92
N SER A 133 4.41 26.62 -7.89
CA SER A 133 3.75 25.41 -8.33
C SER A 133 4.17 24.34 -7.35
N PRO A 134 3.25 23.71 -6.60
CA PRO A 134 3.63 22.50 -5.92
C PRO A 134 4.09 21.55 -7.02
N ILE A 135 5.35 21.12 -6.95
CA ILE A 135 5.70 19.83 -7.54
C ILE A 135 4.61 18.90 -7.01
N LEU A 136 3.77 18.37 -7.90
CA LEU A 136 2.69 17.45 -7.57
C LEU A 136 3.31 16.14 -7.04
N PHE A 137 3.90 16.19 -5.85
CA PHE A 137 3.59 15.19 -4.86
C PHE A 137 2.09 15.28 -4.68
N HIS A 138 1.37 14.24 -5.11
CA HIS A 138 0.04 14.03 -4.58
C HIS A 138 0.24 13.92 -3.06
N PRO A 139 -0.19 14.90 -2.25
CA PRO A 139 -0.29 14.62 -0.83
C PRO A 139 -1.31 13.47 -0.74
N PRO A 140 -1.02 12.38 -0.01
CA PRO A 140 -2.09 11.46 0.31
C PRO A 140 -3.21 12.32 0.94
N ARG A 141 -4.42 12.22 0.38
CA ARG A 141 -5.60 12.90 0.91
C ARG A 141 -5.65 12.66 2.42
N PRO A 142 -6.17 13.61 3.23
CA PRO A 142 -6.37 13.36 4.66
C PRO A 142 -7.37 12.21 4.79
N THR A 143 -6.84 11.00 4.96
CA THR A 143 -7.64 9.80 5.14
C THR A 143 -7.48 9.39 6.58
N SER A 144 -8.54 9.61 7.36
CA SER A 144 -8.84 8.89 8.60
C SER A 144 -8.13 7.53 8.62
N ALA A 145 -7.12 7.37 9.48
CA ALA A 145 -6.35 6.14 9.73
C ALA A 145 -6.72 4.97 8.79
N ARG A 146 -6.32 5.06 7.51
CA ARG A 146 -6.76 4.08 6.52
C ARG A 146 -5.94 2.83 6.75
N ARG A 147 -6.59 1.81 7.32
CA ARG A 147 -6.07 0.45 7.40
C ARG A 147 -5.46 0.09 6.05
N ARG A 148 -4.17 -0.30 6.04
CA ARG A 148 -3.51 -0.78 4.82
C ARG A 148 -4.38 -1.87 4.20
N PRO A 149 -4.73 -1.77 2.90
CA PRO A 149 -5.69 -2.69 2.30
C PRO A 149 -5.12 -4.11 2.33
N THR A 150 -5.90 -5.05 2.88
CA THR A 150 -5.52 -6.47 2.92
C THR A 150 -6.06 -7.26 1.73
N ILE A 151 -6.94 -6.64 0.92
CA ILE A 151 -7.53 -7.24 -0.28
C ILE A 151 -7.29 -6.29 -1.45
N GLY A 152 -6.73 -6.82 -2.53
CA GLY A 152 -6.62 -6.13 -3.81
C GLY A 152 -7.71 -6.60 -4.75
N VAL A 153 -8.42 -5.69 -5.40
CA VAL A 153 -9.50 -5.98 -6.34
C VAL A 153 -9.13 -5.40 -7.70
N VAL A 154 -8.86 -6.28 -8.66
CA VAL A 154 -8.45 -5.89 -10.01
C VAL A 154 -9.48 -6.33 -11.04
N MET A 155 -9.62 -5.52 -12.10
CA MET A 155 -10.52 -5.81 -13.20
C MET A 155 -9.93 -5.47 -14.56
N GLY A 156 -10.33 -6.23 -15.58
CA GLY A 156 -9.83 -6.07 -16.95
C GLY A 156 -10.32 -4.81 -17.65
N SER A 157 -11.52 -4.33 -17.30
CA SER A 157 -12.15 -3.12 -17.79
C SER A 157 -12.93 -2.40 -16.68
N ASP A 158 -13.05 -1.08 -16.80
CA ASP A 158 -13.98 -0.26 -16.02
C ASP A 158 -15.44 -0.78 -16.03
N SER A 159 -15.91 -1.36 -17.14
CA SER A 159 -17.24 -1.93 -17.26
C SER A 159 -17.50 -3.11 -16.30
N ASP A 160 -16.46 -3.82 -15.89
CA ASP A 160 -16.52 -4.92 -14.92
C ASP A 160 -16.81 -4.42 -13.49
N LEU A 161 -16.59 -3.12 -13.21
CA LEU A 161 -16.79 -2.53 -11.90
C LEU A 161 -18.21 -2.75 -11.39
N LYS A 162 -19.22 -2.67 -12.27
CA LYS A 162 -20.64 -2.88 -11.91
C LYS A 162 -20.86 -4.25 -11.26
N THR A 163 -20.16 -5.27 -11.74
CA THR A 163 -20.19 -6.63 -11.18
C THR A 163 -19.50 -6.71 -9.82
N LEU A 164 -18.47 -5.89 -9.58
CA LEU A 164 -17.66 -5.89 -8.36
C LEU A 164 -18.25 -5.06 -7.21
N ILE A 165 -19.06 -4.04 -7.48
CA ILE A 165 -19.65 -3.16 -6.46
C ILE A 165 -20.32 -3.92 -5.30
N PRO A 166 -21.16 -4.96 -5.53
CA PRO A 166 -21.78 -5.69 -4.43
C PRO A 166 -20.76 -6.31 -3.46
N GLY A 167 -19.70 -6.93 -3.99
CA GLY A 167 -18.60 -7.48 -3.17
C GLY A 167 -17.80 -6.40 -2.45
N LEU A 168 -17.47 -5.28 -3.13
CA LEU A 168 -16.76 -4.16 -2.53
C LEU A 168 -17.55 -3.53 -1.36
N ASN A 169 -18.86 -3.37 -1.52
CA ASN A 169 -19.75 -2.90 -0.46
C ASN A 169 -19.77 -3.86 0.73
N LEU A 170 -19.81 -5.16 0.48
CA LEU A 170 -19.76 -6.16 1.55
C LEU A 170 -18.45 -6.08 2.35
N LEU A 171 -17.30 -6.02 1.66
CA LEU A 171 -16.00 -5.88 2.31
C LEU A 171 -15.94 -4.64 3.19
N LYS A 172 -16.38 -3.49 2.64
CA LYS A 172 -16.32 -2.20 3.33
C LYS A 172 -17.29 -2.10 4.49
N TYR A 173 -18.59 -2.28 4.24
CA TYR A 173 -19.64 -1.93 5.19
C TYR A 173 -19.94 -3.04 6.19
N THR A 174 -19.74 -4.31 5.81
CA THR A 174 -20.01 -5.45 6.70
C THR A 174 -18.73 -5.91 7.41
N PHE A 175 -17.65 -6.11 6.67
CA PHE A 175 -16.41 -6.63 7.27
C PHE A 175 -15.46 -5.55 7.78
N GLY A 176 -15.63 -4.29 7.33
CA GLY A 176 -14.73 -3.20 7.72
C GLY A 176 -13.34 -3.33 7.09
N ILE A 177 -13.28 -3.94 5.89
CA ILE A 177 -12.07 -4.13 5.11
C ILE A 177 -12.08 -3.12 3.97
N GLU A 178 -11.19 -2.12 4.06
CA GLU A 178 -10.90 -1.25 2.92
C GLU A 178 -10.07 -2.04 1.91
N SER A 179 -10.59 -2.16 0.69
CA SER A 179 -9.93 -2.87 -0.40
C SER A 179 -9.29 -1.87 -1.34
N GLU A 180 -8.13 -2.23 -1.89
CA GLU A 180 -7.60 -1.53 -3.04
C GLU A 180 -8.38 -1.96 -4.28
N VAL A 181 -8.70 -1.01 -5.16
CA VAL A 181 -9.42 -1.28 -6.40
C VAL A 181 -8.68 -0.63 -7.55
N ASP A 182 -8.38 -1.41 -8.59
CA ASP A 182 -7.65 -0.93 -9.75
C ASP A 182 -8.06 -1.63 -11.06
N ILE A 183 -7.73 -1.01 -12.19
CA ILE A 183 -7.96 -1.55 -13.53
C ILE A 183 -6.61 -1.99 -14.11
N THR A 184 -6.51 -3.27 -14.44
CA THR A 184 -5.35 -3.83 -15.16
C THR A 184 -5.80 -4.95 -16.08
N SER A 185 -5.20 -5.03 -17.27
CA SER A 185 -5.58 -5.96 -18.31
C SER A 185 -4.43 -6.90 -18.67
N ALA A 186 -4.69 -8.21 -18.58
CA ALA A 186 -3.75 -9.23 -19.04
C ALA A 186 -3.42 -9.14 -20.54
N HIS A 187 -4.26 -8.47 -21.34
CA HIS A 187 -4.05 -8.34 -22.78
C HIS A 187 -3.53 -6.97 -23.20
N ARG A 188 -3.89 -5.90 -22.48
CA ARG A 188 -3.57 -4.51 -22.88
C ARG A 188 -2.46 -3.89 -22.04
N THR A 189 -2.29 -4.34 -20.80
CA THR A 189 -1.28 -3.83 -19.86
C THR A 189 -0.60 -5.00 -19.12
N PRO A 190 -0.06 -6.02 -19.82
CA PRO A 190 0.44 -7.24 -19.20
C PRO A 190 1.61 -7.00 -18.23
N GLU A 191 2.50 -6.04 -18.51
CA GLU A 191 3.62 -5.70 -17.63
C GLU A 191 3.10 -5.11 -16.31
N TYR A 192 2.15 -4.17 -16.39
CA TYR A 192 1.55 -3.56 -15.20
C TYR A 192 0.80 -4.59 -14.36
N MET A 193 0.06 -5.51 -15.00
CA MET A 193 -0.61 -6.61 -14.30
C MET A 193 0.39 -7.50 -13.55
N ALA A 194 1.50 -7.87 -14.21
CA ALA A 194 2.55 -8.68 -13.59
C ALA A 194 3.22 -7.96 -12.42
N GLU A 195 3.51 -6.67 -12.59
CA GLU A 195 4.07 -5.80 -11.53
C GLU A 195 3.10 -5.70 -10.34
N TYR A 196 1.82 -5.42 -10.60
CA TYR A 196 0.78 -5.33 -9.58
C TYR A 196 0.71 -6.60 -8.73
N ALA A 197 0.64 -7.77 -9.38
CA ALA A 197 0.52 -9.05 -8.71
C ALA A 197 1.80 -9.43 -7.93
N SER A 198 2.98 -9.19 -8.52
CA SER A 198 4.27 -9.48 -7.89
C SER A 198 4.52 -8.61 -6.66
N ALA A 199 4.12 -7.33 -6.71
CA ALA A 199 4.25 -6.39 -5.61
C ALA A 199 3.12 -6.47 -4.57
N ALA A 200 2.01 -7.16 -4.85
CA ALA A 200 0.84 -7.17 -3.97
C ALA A 200 1.19 -7.57 -2.52
N ALA A 201 1.97 -8.64 -2.34
CA ALA A 201 2.36 -9.13 -1.02
C ALA A 201 3.16 -8.10 -0.21
N SER A 202 4.13 -7.42 -0.85
CA SER A 202 4.95 -6.40 -0.20
C SER A 202 4.14 -5.14 0.16
N ARG A 203 3.03 -4.89 -0.52
CA ARG A 203 2.07 -3.81 -0.22
C ARG A 203 1.10 -4.16 0.92
N GLY A 204 1.17 -5.37 1.48
CA GLY A 204 0.31 -5.82 2.57
C GLY A 204 -1.00 -6.49 2.13
N ILE A 205 -1.19 -6.66 0.82
CA ILE A 205 -2.29 -7.42 0.27
C ILE A 205 -2.08 -8.89 0.64
N LYS A 206 -3.16 -9.52 1.10
CA LYS A 206 -3.19 -10.93 1.53
C LYS A 206 -4.03 -11.80 0.60
N VAL A 207 -4.96 -11.21 -0.15
CA VAL A 207 -5.83 -11.89 -1.13
C VAL A 207 -6.06 -10.95 -2.32
N ILE A 208 -6.01 -11.49 -3.54
CA ILE A 208 -6.40 -10.75 -4.75
C ILE A 208 -7.75 -11.28 -5.24
N ILE A 209 -8.69 -10.38 -5.54
CA ILE A 209 -9.91 -10.68 -6.28
C ILE A 209 -9.73 -10.12 -7.69
N ALA A 210 -9.81 -10.97 -8.70
CA ALA A 210 -9.63 -10.60 -10.09
C ALA A 210 -10.90 -10.90 -10.89
N ALA A 211 -11.45 -9.90 -11.57
CA ALA A 211 -12.64 -10.04 -12.42
C ALA A 211 -12.29 -9.84 -13.90
N ALA A 212 -12.78 -10.75 -14.75
CA ALA A 212 -12.64 -10.63 -16.20
C ALA A 212 -13.75 -11.39 -16.95
N GLY A 213 -14.08 -10.91 -18.16
CA GLY A 213 -15.06 -11.51 -19.05
C GLY A 213 -14.46 -12.06 -20.35
N GLY A 214 -15.16 -12.99 -21.01
CA GLY A 214 -14.76 -13.58 -22.28
C GLY A 214 -13.56 -14.51 -22.12
N ALA A 215 -12.48 -14.25 -22.87
CA ALA A 215 -11.18 -14.89 -22.67
C ALA A 215 -10.50 -14.34 -21.39
N ALA A 216 -11.03 -14.72 -20.24
CA ALA A 216 -10.79 -14.07 -18.95
C ALA A 216 -9.46 -14.47 -18.29
N HIS A 217 -8.33 -14.02 -18.87
CA HIS A 217 -6.98 -14.44 -18.43
C HIS A 217 -6.47 -13.72 -17.16
N LEU A 218 -7.08 -12.61 -16.76
CA LEU A 218 -6.58 -11.78 -15.65
C LEU A 218 -6.36 -12.57 -14.34
N PRO A 219 -7.31 -13.41 -13.86
CA PRO A 219 -7.10 -14.13 -12.60
C PRO A 219 -5.96 -15.16 -12.68
N GLY A 220 -5.89 -15.92 -13.77
CA GLY A 220 -4.85 -16.93 -13.97
C GLY A 220 -3.45 -16.31 -14.09
N MET A 221 -3.35 -15.22 -14.84
CA MET A 221 -2.08 -14.50 -14.99
C MET A 221 -1.65 -13.79 -13.70
N ALA A 222 -2.58 -13.19 -12.96
CA ALA A 222 -2.28 -12.63 -11.64
C ALA A 222 -1.75 -13.72 -10.70
N ALA A 223 -2.38 -14.91 -10.67
CA ALA A 223 -1.94 -16.05 -9.87
C ALA A 223 -0.55 -16.57 -10.26
N ALA A 224 -0.17 -16.48 -11.54
CA ALA A 224 1.16 -16.88 -12.00
C ALA A 224 2.29 -15.95 -11.50
N HIS A 225 1.94 -14.71 -11.12
CA HIS A 225 2.90 -13.69 -10.70
C HIS A 225 2.91 -13.43 -9.19
N THR A 226 2.16 -14.20 -8.38
CA THR A 226 2.10 -13.98 -6.95
C THR A 226 1.95 -15.28 -6.18
N SER A 227 2.47 -15.31 -4.94
CA SER A 227 2.22 -16.41 -4.01
C SER A 227 0.92 -16.23 -3.21
N LEU A 228 0.24 -15.09 -3.36
CA LEU A 228 -1.01 -14.81 -2.68
C LEU A 228 -2.17 -15.63 -3.28
N PRO A 229 -3.18 -16.00 -2.47
CA PRO A 229 -4.43 -16.52 -2.98
C PRO A 229 -5.09 -15.54 -3.96
N VAL A 230 -5.43 -16.03 -5.16
CA VAL A 230 -6.19 -15.29 -6.16
C VAL A 230 -7.58 -15.90 -6.31
N ILE A 231 -8.60 -15.06 -6.18
CA ILE A 231 -10.01 -15.39 -6.35
C ILE A 231 -10.46 -14.84 -7.72
N GLY A 232 -10.94 -15.72 -8.58
CA GLY A 232 -11.44 -15.36 -9.91
C GLY A 232 -12.94 -15.15 -9.92
N VAL A 233 -13.39 -13.99 -10.43
CA VAL A 233 -14.81 -13.68 -10.67
C VAL A 233 -15.06 -13.68 -12.18
N PRO A 234 -15.72 -14.73 -12.72
CA PRO A 234 -16.10 -14.74 -14.13
C PRO A 234 -17.16 -13.66 -14.38
N VAL A 235 -16.87 -12.70 -15.25
CA VAL A 235 -17.82 -11.66 -15.64
C VAL A 235 -18.63 -12.13 -16.84
N LYS A 236 -19.95 -11.98 -16.77
CA LYS A 236 -20.86 -12.32 -17.87
C LYS A 236 -20.65 -11.38 -19.07
N GLY A 237 -20.18 -11.94 -20.19
CA GLY A 237 -20.18 -11.27 -21.49
C GLY A 237 -21.56 -11.28 -22.16
N SER A 238 -21.65 -10.72 -23.37
CA SER A 238 -22.91 -10.59 -24.12
C SER A 238 -23.38 -11.87 -24.82
N SER A 239 -22.47 -12.78 -25.18
CA SER A 239 -22.79 -13.90 -26.09
C SER A 239 -22.92 -15.27 -25.43
N LEU A 240 -22.13 -15.57 -24.39
CA LEU A 240 -22.01 -16.92 -23.82
C LEU A 240 -22.39 -17.00 -22.34
N ASP A 241 -23.15 -16.01 -21.85
CA ASP A 241 -23.62 -15.92 -20.46
C ASP A 241 -22.52 -16.06 -19.39
N GLY A 242 -21.25 -15.85 -19.76
CA GLY A 242 -20.09 -15.98 -18.87
C GLY A 242 -19.52 -17.40 -18.77
N VAL A 243 -19.98 -18.37 -19.57
CA VAL A 243 -19.40 -19.74 -19.61
C VAL A 243 -17.97 -19.71 -20.14
N ASP A 244 -17.72 -18.86 -21.15
CA ASP A 244 -16.39 -18.54 -21.66
C ASP A 244 -15.48 -17.99 -20.55
N SER A 245 -15.97 -17.01 -19.78
CA SER A 245 -15.26 -16.46 -18.64
C SER A 245 -14.98 -17.52 -17.58
N LEU A 246 -15.97 -18.37 -17.28
CA LEU A 246 -15.86 -19.42 -16.27
C LEU A 246 -14.76 -20.41 -16.64
N TYR A 247 -14.79 -20.97 -17.85
CA TYR A 247 -13.78 -21.93 -18.30
C TYR A 247 -12.40 -21.32 -18.44
N SER A 248 -12.31 -20.04 -18.82
CA SER A 248 -11.04 -19.32 -18.88
C SER A 248 -10.36 -19.15 -17.51
N ILE A 249 -11.15 -19.19 -16.42
CA ILE A 249 -10.66 -18.96 -15.05
C ILE A 249 -10.51 -20.27 -14.26
N VAL A 250 -11.49 -21.17 -14.34
CA VAL A 250 -11.55 -22.36 -13.45
C VAL A 250 -10.63 -23.50 -13.89
N GLN A 251 -10.37 -23.63 -15.19
CA GLN A 251 -9.62 -24.76 -15.77
C GLN A 251 -8.11 -24.53 -15.74
N MET A 252 -7.58 -24.01 -14.63
CA MET A 252 -6.14 -23.79 -14.49
C MET A 252 -5.36 -25.11 -14.51
N PRO A 253 -4.21 -25.17 -15.19
CA PRO A 253 -3.32 -26.33 -15.13
C PRO A 253 -2.70 -26.48 -13.74
N ARG A 254 -2.09 -27.65 -13.48
CA ARG A 254 -1.38 -27.93 -12.22
C ARG A 254 -0.28 -26.89 -11.99
N GLY A 255 -0.21 -26.35 -10.77
CA GLY A 255 0.84 -25.44 -10.31
C GLY A 255 0.41 -24.00 -10.05
N VAL A 256 -0.64 -23.51 -10.71
CA VAL A 256 -1.10 -22.11 -10.58
C VAL A 256 -2.62 -22.08 -10.28
N PRO A 257 -3.04 -22.23 -9.01
CA PRO A 257 -4.45 -22.32 -8.67
C PRO A 257 -5.16 -20.95 -8.68
N VAL A 258 -6.43 -20.95 -9.08
CA VAL A 258 -7.35 -19.82 -8.91
C VAL A 258 -8.62 -20.31 -8.21
N ALA A 259 -9.01 -19.64 -7.12
CA ALA A 259 -10.26 -19.94 -6.43
C ALA A 259 -11.43 -19.28 -7.17
N THR A 260 -12.13 -20.04 -8.01
CA THR A 260 -13.18 -19.49 -8.89
C THR A 260 -14.53 -19.48 -8.19
N VAL A 261 -15.24 -18.35 -8.24
CA VAL A 261 -16.63 -18.25 -7.75
C VAL A 261 -17.64 -18.28 -8.90
N GLY A 262 -18.94 -18.27 -8.59
CA GLY A 262 -19.99 -18.22 -9.62
C GLY A 262 -19.92 -16.98 -10.51
N ILE A 263 -20.47 -17.07 -11.72
CA ILE A 263 -20.51 -15.97 -12.69
C ILE A 263 -21.19 -14.74 -12.06
N ASN A 264 -20.58 -13.57 -12.24
CA ASN A 264 -20.95 -12.27 -11.66
C ASN A 264 -21.00 -12.22 -10.12
N ASN A 265 -20.51 -13.23 -9.40
CA ASN A 265 -20.73 -13.35 -7.97
C ASN A 265 -19.61 -12.72 -7.13
N SER A 266 -19.48 -11.39 -7.21
CA SER A 266 -18.50 -10.64 -6.41
C SER A 266 -18.75 -10.72 -4.90
N ILE A 267 -20.00 -10.94 -4.47
CA ILE A 267 -20.37 -11.18 -3.07
C ILE A 267 -19.64 -12.42 -2.53
N ASN A 268 -19.70 -13.53 -3.26
CA ASN A 268 -19.01 -14.75 -2.84
C ASN A 268 -17.49 -14.61 -2.91
N ALA A 269 -16.95 -13.82 -3.83
CA ALA A 269 -15.53 -13.52 -3.85
C ALA A 269 -15.09 -12.75 -2.59
N ALA A 270 -15.86 -11.73 -2.21
CA ALA A 270 -15.66 -10.98 -0.98
C ALA A 270 -15.77 -11.87 0.28
N LEU A 271 -16.80 -12.72 0.35
CA LEU A 271 -16.97 -13.68 1.46
C LEU A 271 -15.82 -14.68 1.55
N LEU A 272 -15.36 -15.19 0.40
CA LEU A 272 -14.24 -16.12 0.36
C LEU A 272 -12.94 -15.44 0.81
N ALA A 273 -12.69 -14.20 0.35
CA ALA A 273 -11.55 -13.42 0.83
C ALA A 273 -11.62 -13.19 2.34
N ALA A 274 -12.79 -12.81 2.88
CA ALA A 274 -13.01 -12.63 4.31
C ALA A 274 -12.79 -13.93 5.10
N ARG A 275 -13.18 -15.09 4.55
CA ARG A 275 -12.91 -16.42 5.15
C ARG A 275 -11.42 -16.76 5.18
N ILE A 276 -10.69 -16.49 4.09
CA ILE A 276 -9.24 -16.72 4.01
C ILE A 276 -8.54 -15.90 5.10
N LEU A 277 -8.90 -14.62 5.24
CA LEU A 277 -8.34 -13.76 6.28
C LEU A 277 -8.79 -14.18 7.69
N GLY A 278 -10.07 -14.49 7.85
CA GLY A 278 -10.67 -14.93 9.11
C GLY A 278 -10.17 -16.29 9.62
N ALA A 279 -9.49 -17.09 8.78
CA ALA A 279 -8.81 -18.28 9.24
C ALA A 279 -7.74 -17.97 10.31
N PHE A 280 -7.17 -16.75 10.26
CA PHE A 280 -6.11 -16.27 11.16
C PHE A 280 -6.50 -14.99 11.94
N ASP A 281 -7.73 -14.49 11.76
CA ASP A 281 -8.28 -13.34 12.47
C ASP A 281 -9.63 -13.72 13.12
N GLU A 282 -9.61 -13.92 14.44
CA GLU A 282 -10.78 -14.32 15.22
C GLU A 282 -11.93 -13.29 15.16
N GLN A 283 -11.62 -11.99 15.09
CA GLN A 283 -12.67 -10.97 15.02
C GLN A 283 -13.37 -11.03 13.67
N LEU A 284 -12.61 -11.17 12.58
CA LEU A 284 -13.18 -11.31 11.24
C LEU A 284 -13.94 -12.63 11.08
N ARG A 285 -13.42 -13.73 11.66
CA ARG A 285 -14.11 -15.03 11.69
C ARG A 285 -15.52 -14.91 12.27
N ARG A 286 -15.66 -14.24 13.42
CA ARG A 286 -16.97 -14.00 14.05
C ARG A 286 -17.92 -13.20 13.18
N LYS A 287 -17.43 -12.17 12.48
CA LYS A 287 -18.26 -11.40 11.53
C LYS A 287 -18.77 -12.26 10.37
N VAL A 288 -17.93 -13.16 9.86
CA VAL A 288 -18.35 -14.10 8.80
C VAL A 288 -19.39 -15.10 9.32
N GLU A 289 -19.24 -15.60 10.54
CA GLU A 289 -20.23 -16.48 11.19
C GLU A 289 -21.55 -15.75 11.44
N GLU A 290 -21.51 -14.50 11.89
CA GLU A 290 -22.68 -13.65 12.08
C GLU A 290 -23.42 -13.39 10.77
N TYR A 291 -22.68 -13.06 9.70
CA TYR A 291 -23.26 -12.90 8.36
C TYR A 291 -24.00 -14.19 7.90
N ALA A 292 -23.41 -15.36 8.14
CA ALA A 292 -24.05 -16.64 7.80
C ALA A 292 -25.31 -16.92 8.65
N LYS A 293 -25.31 -16.54 9.94
CA LYS A 293 -26.48 -16.66 10.82
C LYS A 293 -27.62 -15.76 10.34
N ILE A 294 -27.34 -14.50 10.01
CA ILE A 294 -28.33 -13.54 9.50
C ILE A 294 -28.97 -14.09 8.22
N ALA A 295 -28.17 -14.57 7.26
CA ALA A 295 -28.68 -15.15 6.02
C ALA A 295 -29.56 -16.39 6.26
N LYS A 296 -29.23 -17.22 7.26
CA LYS A 296 -30.06 -18.38 7.65
C LYS A 296 -31.41 -17.95 8.22
N VAL A 297 -31.41 -16.99 9.14
CA VAL A 297 -32.64 -16.44 9.76
C VAL A 297 -33.53 -15.80 8.70
N GLU A 298 -32.96 -14.98 7.82
CA GLU A 298 -33.71 -14.33 6.74
C GLU A 298 -34.38 -15.36 5.81
N ASN A 299 -33.67 -16.42 5.43
CA ASN A 299 -34.22 -17.44 4.52
C ASN A 299 -35.24 -18.35 5.18
N LEU A 300 -34.98 -18.86 6.39
CA LEU A 300 -35.83 -19.87 7.02
C LEU A 300 -36.98 -19.24 7.82
N ASP A 301 -36.68 -18.21 8.60
CA ASP A 301 -37.56 -17.69 9.64
C ASP A 301 -38.37 -16.50 9.14
N VAL A 302 -37.87 -15.77 8.13
CA VAL A 302 -38.60 -14.66 7.50
C VAL A 302 -39.24 -15.11 6.19
N LYS A 303 -38.43 -15.40 5.16
CA LYS A 303 -38.95 -15.75 3.83
C LYS A 303 -39.68 -17.08 3.84
N GLY A 304 -39.08 -18.10 4.47
CA GLY A 304 -39.66 -19.43 4.57
C GLY A 304 -40.95 -19.47 5.39
N ALA A 305 -41.00 -18.76 6.52
CA ALA A 305 -42.22 -18.68 7.33
C ALA A 305 -43.33 -17.95 6.58
N LYS A 306 -43.01 -16.79 5.98
CA LYS A 306 -43.94 -16.03 5.15
C LYS A 306 -44.48 -16.90 4.01
N MET A 307 -43.63 -17.55 3.22
CA MET A 307 -44.07 -18.41 2.11
C MET A 307 -44.97 -19.57 2.58
N ARG A 308 -44.69 -20.19 3.74
CA ARG A 308 -45.54 -21.25 4.32
C ARG A 308 -46.91 -20.73 4.77
N GLU A 309 -46.98 -19.52 5.30
CA GLU A 309 -48.21 -18.91 5.81
C GLU A 309 -49.16 -18.49 4.68
N MET A 310 -48.63 -17.82 3.64
CA MET A 310 -49.45 -17.28 2.56
C MET A 310 -49.57 -18.20 1.33
N GLY A 311 -48.80 -19.29 1.27
CA GLY A 311 -48.70 -20.15 0.10
C GLY A 311 -47.77 -19.57 -0.97
N TRP A 312 -47.15 -20.44 -1.77
CA TRP A 312 -46.12 -20.05 -2.73
C TRP A 312 -46.69 -19.19 -3.88
N GLU A 313 -47.96 -19.40 -4.27
CA GLU A 313 -48.62 -18.65 -5.34
C GLU A 313 -48.74 -17.16 -4.98
N LYS A 314 -49.30 -16.85 -3.80
CA LYS A 314 -49.44 -15.46 -3.32
C LYS A 314 -48.10 -14.80 -3.01
N TYR A 315 -47.12 -15.59 -2.56
CA TYR A 315 -45.76 -15.09 -2.33
C TYR A 315 -45.09 -14.66 -3.64
N PHE A 316 -45.26 -15.44 -4.71
CA PHE A 316 -44.73 -15.15 -6.04
C PHE A 316 -45.34 -13.88 -6.66
N GLU A 317 -46.65 -13.66 -6.49
CA GLU A 317 -47.32 -12.43 -6.92
C GLU A 317 -46.75 -11.18 -6.22
N GLN A 318 -46.32 -11.29 -4.95
CA GLN A 318 -45.67 -10.19 -4.23
C GLN A 318 -44.22 -9.94 -4.66
N MET A 319 -43.51 -10.95 -5.17
CA MET A 319 -42.12 -10.79 -5.65
C MET A 319 -42.03 -10.09 -7.01
N SER A 320 -43.12 -10.13 -7.78
CA SER A 320 -43.19 -9.60 -9.14
C SER A 320 -43.59 -8.12 -9.20
N LYS A 321 -43.74 -7.48 -8.03
CA LYS A 321 -43.92 -6.02 -7.85
C LYS A 321 -42.62 -5.39 -7.36
#